data_AF-A0A8D3B8N7-F1
#
_entry.id   AF-A0A8D3B8N7-F1
#
_cell.length_a   1.000
_cell.length_b   1.000
_cell.length_c   1.000
_cell.angle_alpha   90.00
_cell.angle_beta   90.00
_cell.angle_gamma   90.00
#
_symmetry.space_group_name_H-M   'P 1'
#
loop_
_entity.id
_entity.type
_entity.pdbx_description
1 polymer ?
#
loop_
_entity_poly.entity_id
_entity_poly.type
_entity_poly.pdbx_seq_one_letter_code
_entity_poly.pdbx_strand_id
1 'polypeptide(L)'
;GAEPLSNLELAINTLVTEFHKAADDAPTMNTTQFQTMISKQLPGFAKMVEGDQGLTQVLDQMGVQGGENISFENLWTLINKQAVQLFKASHKENTNCGCLLQ
;
A
#
# COMPACT_ATOMS: atom_id res chain seq x y z
N GLY A 1 8.62 5.93 32.50
CA GLY A 1 7.47 6.15 31.60
C GLY A 1 7.85 5.60 30.24
N ALA A 2 6.90 5.07 29.47
CA ALA A 2 7.18 4.65 28.11
C ALA A 2 7.60 5.86 27.27
N GLU A 3 8.67 5.73 26.48
CA GLU A 3 9.05 6.79 25.54
C GLU A 3 8.02 6.89 24.41
N PRO A 4 7.69 8.10 23.94
CA PRO A 4 6.79 8.28 22.82
C PRO A 4 7.42 7.70 21.54
N LEU A 5 6.61 6.99 20.75
CA LEU A 5 7.05 6.40 19.49
C LEU A 5 7.58 7.48 18.54
N SER A 6 8.71 7.20 17.88
CA SER A 6 9.15 7.97 16.72
C SER A 6 8.12 7.89 15.59
N ASN A 7 8.20 8.80 14.61
CA ASN A 7 7.30 8.77 13.45
C ASN A 7 7.38 7.44 12.67
N LEU A 8 8.56 6.80 12.63
CA LEU A 8 8.73 5.51 11.97
C LEU A 8 8.04 4.39 12.75
N GLU A 9 8.26 4.32 14.06
CA GLU A 9 7.61 3.33 14.91
C GLU A 9 6.09 3.50 14.92
N LEU A 10 5.61 4.75 14.95
CA LEU A 10 4.20 5.06 14.85
C LEU A 10 3.61 4.59 13.52
N ALA A 11 4.31 4.84 12.39
CA ALA A 11 3.84 4.38 11.07
C ALA A 11 3.75 2.85 10.98
N ILE A 12 4.77 2.14 11.51
CA ILE A 12 4.75 0.67 11.57
C ILE A 12 3.59 0.18 12.45
N ASN A 13 3.42 0.79 13.63
CA ASN A 13 2.33 0.44 14.55
C ASN A 13 0.94 0.67 13.91
N THR A 14 0.76 1.79 13.19
CA THR A 14 -0.48 2.07 12.46
C THR A 14 -0.77 1.00 11.39
N LEU A 15 0.24 0.59 10.61
CA LEU A 15 0.05 -0.44 9.59
C LEU A 15 -0.38 -1.77 10.19
N VAL A 16 0.28 -2.21 11.27
CA VAL A 16 -0.06 -3.45 11.99
C VAL A 16 -1.46 -3.35 12.61
N THR A 17 -1.76 -2.24 13.29
CA THR A 17 -3.04 -2.03 13.98
C THR A 17 -4.21 -2.02 12.99
N GLU A 18 -4.11 -1.27 11.90
CA GLU A 18 -5.19 -1.16 10.92
C GLU A 18 -5.39 -2.46 10.14
N PHE A 19 -4.32 -3.22 9.87
CA PHE A 19 -4.44 -4.55 9.27
C PHE A 19 -5.23 -5.50 10.17
N HIS A 20 -4.83 -5.64 11.44
CA HIS A 20 -5.50 -6.57 12.36
C HIS A 20 -6.95 -6.15 12.62
N LYS A 21 -7.20 -4.86 12.76
CA LYS A 21 -8.57 -4.32 12.88
C LYS A 21 -9.43 -4.67 11.66
N ALA A 22 -8.89 -4.60 10.44
CA ALA A 22 -9.61 -4.95 9.23
C ALA A 22 -9.79 -6.47 9.07
N ALA A 23 -8.86 -7.26 9.60
CA ALA A 23 -8.89 -8.70 9.59
C ALA A 23 -9.73 -9.31 10.73
N ASP A 24 -10.40 -8.50 11.55
CA ASP A 24 -11.10 -8.95 12.76
C ASP A 24 -10.17 -9.77 13.70
N ASP A 25 -8.95 -9.27 13.89
CA ASP A 25 -7.84 -9.88 14.63
C ASP A 25 -7.35 -11.24 14.08
N ALA A 26 -7.81 -11.65 12.90
CA ALA A 26 -7.31 -12.81 12.19
C ALA A 26 -5.90 -12.57 11.59
N PRO A 27 -5.12 -13.63 11.31
CA PRO A 27 -3.80 -13.50 10.67
C PRO A 27 -3.86 -13.07 9.20
N THR A 28 -5.03 -13.17 8.56
CA THR A 28 -5.26 -12.83 7.15
C THR A 28 -6.64 -12.22 6.98
N MET A 29 -6.84 -11.38 5.97
CA MET A 29 -8.15 -10.83 5.62
C MET A 29 -8.63 -11.27 4.24
N ASN A 30 -9.93 -11.34 4.03
CA ASN A 30 -10.50 -11.59 2.71
C ASN A 30 -10.51 -10.31 1.84
N THR A 31 -10.85 -10.48 0.57
CA THR A 31 -10.88 -9.38 -0.41
C THR A 31 -11.83 -8.24 -0.03
N THR A 32 -13.00 -8.54 0.56
CA THR A 32 -13.97 -7.52 0.97
C THR A 32 -13.46 -6.68 2.15
N GLN A 33 -12.84 -7.33 3.14
CA GLN A 33 -12.17 -6.65 4.25
C GLN A 33 -11.06 -5.75 3.72
N PHE A 34 -10.24 -6.24 2.80
CA PHE A 34 -9.17 -5.46 2.17
C PHE A 34 -9.68 -4.24 1.42
N GLN A 35 -10.68 -4.39 0.55
CA GLN A 35 -11.30 -3.27 -0.16
C GLN A 35 -11.85 -2.21 0.81
N THR A 36 -12.48 -2.65 1.90
CA THR A 36 -13.00 -1.77 2.95
C THR A 36 -11.88 -1.00 3.65
N MET A 37 -10.79 -1.70 4.01
CA MET A 37 -9.63 -1.09 4.66
C MET A 37 -8.97 -0.05 3.75
N ILE A 38 -8.67 -0.42 2.50
CA ILE A 38 -8.01 0.46 1.54
C ILE A 38 -8.86 1.71 1.26
N SER A 39 -10.18 1.57 1.15
CA SER A 39 -11.09 2.71 0.95
C SER A 39 -11.06 3.71 2.10
N LYS A 40 -10.86 3.23 3.34
CA LYS A 40 -10.79 4.08 4.55
C LYS A 40 -9.41 4.69 4.75
N GLN A 41 -8.37 3.87 4.64
CA GLN A 41 -7.00 4.25 5.04
C GLN A 41 -6.20 4.85 3.88
N LEU A 42 -6.49 4.47 2.64
CA LEU A 42 -5.77 4.91 1.44
C LEU A 42 -6.74 5.38 0.34
N PRO A 43 -7.59 6.40 0.58
CA PRO A 43 -8.64 6.80 -0.37
C PRO A 43 -8.11 7.26 -1.73
N GLY A 44 -6.88 7.79 -1.80
CA GLY A 44 -6.22 8.12 -3.06
C GLY A 44 -5.83 6.90 -3.89
N PHE A 45 -5.48 5.79 -3.22
CA PHE A 45 -5.17 4.51 -3.87
C PHE A 45 -6.42 3.70 -4.16
N ALA A 46 -7.47 3.81 -3.33
CA ALA A 46 -8.72 3.08 -3.49
C ALA A 46 -9.33 3.22 -4.88
N LYS A 47 -9.18 4.39 -5.52
CA LYS A 47 -9.60 4.65 -6.91
C LYS A 47 -8.96 3.71 -7.94
N MET A 48 -7.75 3.20 -7.67
CA MET A 48 -7.07 2.22 -8.54
C MET A 48 -7.61 0.81 -8.36
N VAL A 49 -8.29 0.56 -7.24
CA VAL A 49 -8.90 -0.73 -6.85
C VAL A 49 -10.40 -0.74 -7.19
N GLU A 50 -10.94 0.35 -7.77
CA GLU A 50 -12.35 0.43 -8.17
C GLU A 50 -12.62 -0.53 -9.34
N GLY A 51 -13.50 -1.51 -9.10
CA GLY A 51 -13.89 -2.54 -10.07
C GLY A 51 -13.03 -3.81 -10.02
N ASP A 52 -13.62 -4.92 -10.49
CA ASP A 52 -13.05 -6.26 -10.34
C ASP A 52 -11.68 -6.40 -11.01
N GLN A 53 -11.49 -5.80 -12.19
CA GLN A 53 -10.22 -5.85 -12.92
C GLN A 53 -9.08 -5.13 -12.18
N GLY A 54 -9.37 -3.95 -11.61
CA GLY A 54 -8.38 -3.18 -10.85
C GLY A 54 -7.98 -3.89 -9.57
N LEU A 55 -8.97 -4.48 -8.89
CA LEU A 55 -8.74 -5.31 -7.71
C LEU A 55 -7.86 -6.53 -8.02
N THR A 56 -8.19 -7.32 -9.05
CA THR A 56 -7.36 -8.48 -9.45
C THR A 56 -5.92 -8.07 -9.73
N GLN A 57 -5.71 -6.98 -10.49
CA GLN A 57 -4.37 -6.51 -10.80
C GLN A 57 -3.59 -6.09 -9.54
N VAL A 58 -4.26 -5.48 -8.56
CA VAL A 58 -3.63 -5.09 -7.29
C VAL A 58 -3.27 -6.32 -6.45
N LEU A 59 -4.17 -7.31 -6.37
CA LEU A 59 -3.92 -8.57 -5.66
C LEU A 59 -2.74 -9.34 -6.28
N ASP A 60 -2.68 -9.41 -7.60
CA ASP A 60 -1.54 -10.01 -8.32
C ASP A 60 -0.23 -9.27 -8.00
N GLN A 61 -0.26 -7.94 -7.96
CA GLN A 61 0.92 -7.14 -7.59
C GLN A 61 1.34 -7.35 -6.14
N MET A 62 0.42 -7.72 -5.26
CA MET A 62 0.69 -8.08 -3.87
C MET A 62 1.19 -9.53 -3.72
N GLY A 63 1.18 -10.31 -4.80
CA GLY A 63 1.53 -11.72 -4.77
C GLY A 63 0.45 -12.61 -4.16
N VAL A 64 -0.81 -12.16 -4.15
CA VAL A 64 -1.96 -12.94 -3.68
C VAL A 64 -2.42 -13.84 -4.81
N GLN A 65 -2.47 -15.15 -4.61
CA GLN A 65 -2.97 -16.07 -5.63
C GLN A 65 -4.50 -16.11 -5.65
N GLY A 66 -5.07 -16.53 -6.77
CA GLY A 66 -6.53 -16.54 -6.97
C GLY A 66 -7.26 -17.35 -5.89
N GLY A 67 -8.07 -16.66 -5.07
CA GLY A 67 -8.88 -17.26 -4.01
C GLY A 67 -8.19 -17.35 -2.64
N GLU A 68 -6.94 -16.90 -2.52
CA GLU A 68 -6.25 -16.82 -1.23
C GLU A 68 -6.68 -15.59 -0.43
N ASN A 69 -6.58 -15.71 0.89
CA ASN A 69 -6.68 -14.56 1.79
C ASN A 69 -5.39 -13.74 1.76
N ILE A 70 -5.49 -12.49 2.17
CA ILE A 70 -4.44 -11.49 2.13
C ILE A 70 -3.73 -11.45 3.48
N SER A 71 -2.45 -11.80 3.50
CA SER A 71 -1.60 -11.71 4.68
C SER A 71 -1.03 -10.29 4.88
N PHE A 72 -0.43 -10.04 6.04
CA PHE A 72 0.28 -8.78 6.28
C PHE A 72 1.45 -8.58 5.32
N GLU A 73 2.15 -9.65 4.93
CA GLU A 73 3.26 -9.60 3.95
C GLU A 73 2.76 -9.15 2.57
N ASN A 74 1.57 -9.57 2.16
CA ASN A 74 0.93 -9.10 0.93
C ASN A 74 0.63 -7.60 1.00
N LEU A 75 0.06 -7.11 2.12
CA LEU A 75 -0.15 -5.67 2.33
C LEU A 75 1.18 -4.90 2.32
N TRP A 76 2.20 -5.41 3.01
CA TRP A 76 3.51 -4.77 3.06
C TRP A 76 4.14 -4.63 1.67
N THR A 77 3.94 -5.64 0.81
CA THR A 77 4.36 -5.59 -0.59
C THR A 77 3.73 -4.40 -1.34
N LEU A 78 2.44 -4.13 -1.13
CA LEU A 78 1.77 -2.95 -1.70
C LEU A 78 2.35 -1.65 -1.16
N ILE A 79 2.50 -1.53 0.16
CA ILE A 79 3.02 -0.32 0.81
C ILE A 79 4.44 0.01 0.32
N ASN A 80 5.31 -1.00 0.26
CA ASN A 80 6.67 -0.84 -0.26
C ASN A 80 6.67 -0.38 -1.72
N LYS A 81 5.82 -0.98 -2.57
CA LYS A 81 5.69 -0.55 -3.98
C LYS A 81 5.27 0.90 -4.08
N GLN A 82 4.26 1.33 -3.32
CA GLN A 82 3.82 2.73 -3.34
C GLN A 82 4.89 3.69 -2.81
N ALA A 83 5.59 3.33 -1.73
CA ALA A 83 6.68 4.14 -1.20
C ALA A 83 7.80 4.33 -2.24
N VAL A 84 8.21 3.25 -2.92
CA VAL A 84 9.24 3.30 -3.98
C VAL A 84 8.76 4.12 -5.18
N GLN A 85 7.50 3.99 -5.59
CA GLN A 85 6.93 4.80 -6.69
C GLN A 85 6.87 6.29 -6.34
N LEU A 86 6.43 6.62 -5.13
CA LEU A 86 6.39 8.00 -4.63
C LEU A 86 7.79 8.61 -4.60
N PHE A 87 8.79 7.86 -4.10
CA PHE A 87 10.19 8.30 -4.08
C PHE A 87 10.73 8.55 -5.49
N LYS A 88 10.46 7.64 -6.43
CA LYS A 88 10.85 7.82 -7.84
C LYS A 88 10.17 9.05 -8.45
N ALA A 89 8.90 9.31 -8.13
CA ALA A 89 8.18 10.49 -8.61
C ALA A 89 8.73 11.79 -8.00
N SER A 90 9.09 11.80 -6.72
CA SER A 90 9.69 12.95 -6.06
C SER A 90 11.13 13.25 -6.51
N HIS A 91 11.78 12.30 -7.19
CA HIS A 91 13.15 12.40 -7.69
C HIS A 91 13.27 12.34 -9.21
N LYS A 92 12.16 12.53 -9.94
CA LYS A 92 12.25 12.96 -11.34
C LYS A 92 12.79 14.39 -11.36
N GLU A 93 14.11 14.48 -11.26
CA GLU A 93 14.89 15.64 -11.67
C GLU A 93 14.45 16.04 -13.08
N ASN A 94 14.26 17.35 -13.23
CA ASN A 94 13.95 18.03 -14.47
C ASN A 94 15.17 17.94 -15.41
N THR A 95 15.49 16.77 -15.96
CA THR A 95 16.56 16.64 -16.96
C THR A 95 16.07 17.14 -18.32
N ASN A 96 15.62 18.39 -18.39
CA ASN A 96 15.70 19.17 -19.62
C ASN A 96 17.16 19.59 -19.80
N CYS A 97 18.00 18.62 -20.18
CA CYS A 97 19.25 18.95 -20.87
C CYS A 97 18.87 19.51 -22.23
N GLY A 98 18.59 20.82 -22.27
CA GLY A 98 18.58 21.60 -23.51
C GLY A 98 20.00 21.74 -24.00
N CYS A 99 20.58 20.68 -24.59
CA CYS A 99 21.69 20.84 -25.50
C CYS A 99 21.14 21.54 -26.75
N LEU A 100 21.11 22.87 -26.73
CA LEU A 100 21.08 23.66 -27.96
C LEU A 100 22.47 23.53 -28.58
N LEU A 101 22.65 22.47 -29.37
CA LEU A 101 23.60 22.50 -30.47
C LEU A 101 22.87 23.12 -31.67
N GLN A 102 23.01 24.43 -31.83
CA GLN A 102 22.97 25.12 -33.12
C GLN A 102 23.87 26.35 -33.04
#